data_AF-A0A9W9K054-F1
#
_entry.id   AF-A0A9W9K054-F1
#
_cell.length_a   1.000
_cell.length_b   1.000
_cell.length_c   1.000
_cell.angle_alpha   90.00
_cell.angle_beta   90.00
_cell.angle_gamma   90.00
#
_symmetry.space_group_name_H-M   'P 1'
#
loop_
_entity.id
_entity.type
_entity.pdbx_description
1 polymer ?
#
loop_
_entity_poly.entity_id
_entity_poly.type
_entity_poly.pdbx_seq_one_letter_code
_entity_poly.pdbx_strand_id
1 'polypeptide(L)'
;MTDRTLIVGQISEVITNFLKGYDSSSIPPIRIVGDTPNSILDQENCLQSITPIVEEVKNTIATCRPETTTRWVAAAKFPGRRSFFVLDLNNTEYDYDSAHLCREIIPVHILRLSRAPKVFRHQGQDQKIADTLAQMHNNHGQAPLPLFDDHTKHRCYAYPRTLYSVPNKSA
;
A
#
# COMPACT_ATOMS: atom_id res chain seq x y z
N MET A 1 -26.81 2.50 -9.76
CA MET A 1 -25.49 1.91 -9.46
C MET A 1 -24.52 3.07 -9.23
N THR A 2 -23.83 3.11 -8.09
CA THR A 2 -22.90 4.21 -7.79
C THR A 2 -21.58 4.02 -8.55
N ASP A 3 -20.85 5.11 -8.83
CA ASP A 3 -19.50 5.03 -9.41
C ASP A 3 -18.59 4.12 -8.57
N ARG A 4 -18.75 4.11 -7.24
CA ARG A 4 -18.02 3.20 -6.34
C ARG A 4 -18.31 1.73 -6.65
N THR A 5 -19.58 1.32 -6.71
CA THR A 5 -19.94 -0.08 -7.00
C THR A 5 -19.40 -0.53 -8.36
N LEU A 6 -19.46 0.34 -9.38
CA LEU A 6 -18.94 0.04 -10.71
C LEU A 6 -17.42 -0.16 -10.71
N ILE A 7 -16.67 0.72 -10.02
CA ILE A 7 -15.21 0.65 -10.00
C ILE A 7 -14.75 -0.55 -9.16
N VAL A 8 -15.33 -0.76 -7.98
CA VAL A 8 -14.96 -1.86 -7.08
C VAL A 8 -15.32 -3.22 -7.69
N GLY A 9 -16.47 -3.34 -8.35
CA GLY A 9 -16.90 -4.60 -8.99
C GLY A 9 -16.00 -5.09 -10.12
N GLN A 10 -15.10 -4.25 -10.64
CA GLN A 10 -14.13 -4.61 -11.67
C GLN A 10 -12.76 -5.06 -11.11
N ILE A 11 -12.53 -4.90 -9.80
CA ILE A 11 -11.22 -5.20 -9.18
C ILE A 11 -10.85 -6.66 -9.37
N SER A 12 -11.79 -7.58 -9.08
CA SER A 12 -11.55 -9.01 -9.18
C SER A 12 -11.05 -9.42 -10.57
N GLU A 13 -11.74 -9.01 -11.63
CA GLU A 13 -11.33 -9.33 -13.00
C GLU A 13 -9.94 -8.76 -13.34
N VAL A 14 -9.70 -7.50 -13.00
CA VAL A 14 -8.45 -6.80 -13.31
C VAL A 14 -7.26 -7.42 -12.58
N ILE A 15 -7.41 -7.77 -11.30
CA ILE A 15 -6.38 -8.44 -10.52
C ILE A 15 -6.17 -9.86 -11.04
N THR A 16 -7.22 -10.65 -11.29
CA THR A 16 -7.09 -11.99 -11.86
C THR A 16 -6.31 -11.97 -13.18
N ASN A 17 -6.64 -11.04 -14.08
CA ASN A 17 -5.95 -10.93 -15.36
C ASN A 17 -4.48 -10.49 -15.20
N PHE A 18 -4.19 -9.60 -14.26
CA PHE A 18 -2.82 -9.25 -13.91
C PHE A 18 -2.01 -10.46 -13.41
N LEU A 19 -2.58 -11.25 -12.49
CA LEU A 19 -1.89 -12.40 -11.90
C LEU A 19 -1.68 -13.57 -12.87
N LYS A 20 -2.45 -13.66 -13.96
CA LYS A 20 -2.19 -14.60 -15.07
C LYS A 20 -0.88 -14.32 -15.81
N GLY A 21 -0.33 -13.11 -15.68
CA GLY A 21 0.95 -12.75 -16.28
C GLY A 21 2.18 -13.34 -15.58
N TYR A 22 2.02 -13.90 -14.38
CA TYR A 22 3.08 -14.61 -13.66
C TYR A 22 3.02 -16.11 -13.98
N ASP A 23 4.18 -16.74 -14.03
CA ASP A 23 4.27 -18.19 -14.18
C ASP A 23 3.56 -18.95 -13.05
N SER A 24 3.36 -20.25 -13.25
CA SER A 24 2.66 -21.12 -12.30
C SER A 24 3.50 -21.45 -11.05
N SER A 25 4.78 -21.07 -10.99
CA SER A 25 5.70 -21.51 -9.93
C SER A 25 5.61 -20.66 -8.67
N SER A 26 5.55 -19.32 -8.78
CA SER A 26 5.28 -18.41 -7.66
C SER A 26 5.28 -16.96 -8.16
N ILE A 27 4.51 -16.08 -7.53
CA ILE A 27 4.65 -14.64 -7.73
C ILE A 27 5.87 -14.15 -6.93
N PRO A 28 6.86 -13.48 -7.54
CA PRO A 28 7.96 -12.90 -6.79
C PRO A 28 7.46 -11.82 -5.82
N PRO A 29 8.26 -11.36 -4.85
CA PRO A 29 7.89 -10.22 -4.04
C PRO A 29 7.53 -9.01 -4.93
N ILE A 30 6.31 -8.51 -4.80
CA ILE A 30 5.84 -7.33 -5.53
C ILE A 30 5.02 -6.43 -4.60
N ARG A 31 4.89 -5.17 -5.00
CA ARG A 31 4.12 -4.17 -4.26
C ARG A 31 3.03 -3.60 -5.14
N ILE A 32 1.78 -3.72 -4.73
CA ILE A 32 0.65 -3.06 -5.37
C ILE A 32 0.39 -1.73 -4.68
N VAL A 33 0.45 -0.64 -5.43
CA VAL A 33 0.00 0.68 -4.99
C VAL A 33 -1.36 0.97 -5.62
N GLY A 34 -2.39 1.05 -4.80
CA GLY A 34 -3.72 1.44 -5.25
C GLY A 34 -3.83 2.94 -5.44
N ASP A 35 -4.04 3.41 -6.67
CA ASP A 35 -4.37 4.80 -7.01
C ASP A 35 -5.90 4.95 -7.04
N THR A 36 -6.46 5.49 -5.96
CA THR A 36 -7.90 5.46 -5.66
C THR A 36 -8.53 6.85 -5.80
N PRO A 37 -9.60 7.02 -6.60
CA PRO A 37 -10.33 8.29 -6.67
C PRO A 37 -10.92 8.71 -5.32
N ASN A 38 -10.66 9.94 -4.90
CA ASN A 38 -11.29 10.52 -3.71
C ASN A 38 -12.81 10.59 -3.83
N SER A 39 -13.34 10.64 -5.06
CA SER A 39 -14.78 10.64 -5.35
C SER A 39 -15.49 9.33 -4.96
N ILE A 40 -14.76 8.24 -4.72
CA ILE A 40 -15.33 6.97 -4.23
C ILE A 40 -14.98 6.68 -2.77
N LEU A 41 -14.31 7.61 -2.08
CA LEU A 41 -13.88 7.49 -0.69
C LEU A 41 -14.67 8.44 0.21
N ASP A 42 -14.89 8.05 1.45
CA ASP A 42 -15.35 8.95 2.49
C ASP A 42 -14.14 9.77 2.95
N GLN A 43 -14.16 11.09 2.75
CA GLN A 43 -13.02 11.95 3.09
C GLN A 43 -12.86 12.13 4.60
N GLU A 44 -13.93 11.99 5.38
CA GLU A 44 -13.84 12.06 6.84
C GLU A 44 -13.33 10.73 7.43
N ASN A 45 -13.66 9.61 6.78
CA ASN A 45 -13.23 8.27 7.18
C ASN A 45 -12.44 7.55 6.07
N CYS A 46 -11.40 8.21 5.54
CA CYS A 46 -10.69 7.73 4.35
C CYS A 46 -10.13 6.32 4.51
N LEU A 47 -9.43 6.04 5.61
CA LEU A 47 -8.87 4.71 5.87
C LEU A 47 -9.96 3.64 5.87
N GLN A 48 -11.06 3.87 6.61
CA GLN A 48 -12.20 2.95 6.69
C GLN A 48 -12.85 2.73 5.31
N SER A 49 -12.95 3.77 4.48
CA SER A 49 -13.56 3.67 3.15
C SER A 49 -12.66 3.00 2.09
N ILE A 50 -11.35 2.99 2.32
CA ILE A 50 -10.35 2.25 1.53
C ILE A 50 -10.37 0.76 1.90
N THR A 51 -10.60 0.40 3.17
CA THR A 51 -10.54 -1.00 3.64
C THR A 51 -11.28 -2.00 2.73
N PRO A 52 -12.56 -1.79 2.32
CA PRO A 52 -13.26 -2.75 1.46
C PRO A 52 -12.62 -2.93 0.08
N ILE A 53 -11.93 -1.91 -0.43
CA ILE A 53 -11.20 -1.97 -1.70
C ILE A 53 -9.97 -2.87 -1.56
N VAL A 54 -9.23 -2.71 -0.46
CA VAL A 54 -8.04 -3.53 -0.18
C VAL A 54 -8.43 -4.97 0.11
N GLU A 55 -9.51 -5.20 0.86
CA GLU A 55 -10.01 -6.55 1.12
C GLU A 55 -10.49 -7.24 -0.16
N GLU A 56 -11.14 -6.53 -1.08
CA GLU A 56 -11.47 -7.11 -2.39
C GLU A 56 -10.21 -7.57 -3.13
N VAL A 57 -9.16 -6.72 -3.20
CA VAL A 57 -7.88 -7.10 -3.83
C VAL A 57 -7.26 -8.33 -3.15
N LYS A 58 -7.22 -8.36 -1.81
CA LYS A 58 -6.68 -9.50 -1.04
C LYS A 58 -7.49 -10.78 -1.29
N ASN A 59 -8.81 -10.70 -1.28
CA ASN A 59 -9.70 -11.83 -1.51
C ASN A 59 -9.53 -12.38 -2.94
N THR A 60 -9.42 -11.51 -3.95
CA THR A 60 -9.13 -11.96 -5.32
C THR A 60 -7.78 -12.66 -5.40
N ILE A 61 -6.72 -12.10 -4.80
CA ILE A 61 -5.38 -12.73 -4.77
C ILE A 61 -5.45 -14.10 -4.11
N ALA A 62 -6.04 -14.21 -2.92
CA ALA A 62 -6.18 -15.47 -2.20
C ALA A 62 -6.99 -16.52 -2.99
N THR A 63 -8.00 -16.08 -3.75
CA THR A 63 -8.79 -16.97 -4.61
C THR A 63 -7.99 -17.48 -5.81
N CYS A 64 -7.18 -16.62 -6.44
CA CYS A 64 -6.44 -16.95 -7.65
C CYS A 64 -5.10 -17.64 -7.38
N ARG A 65 -4.48 -17.34 -6.23
CA ARG A 65 -3.11 -17.68 -5.85
C ARG A 65 -3.05 -17.87 -4.31
N PRO A 66 -3.64 -18.95 -3.77
CA PRO A 66 -3.81 -19.16 -2.33
C PRO A 66 -2.49 -19.24 -1.55
N GLU A 67 -1.38 -19.55 -2.22
CA GLU A 67 -0.02 -19.54 -1.67
C GLU A 67 0.55 -18.13 -1.49
N THR A 68 -0.07 -17.11 -2.10
CA THR A 68 0.43 -15.73 -2.03
C THR A 68 0.08 -15.08 -0.70
N THR A 69 1.11 -14.70 0.04
CA THR A 69 0.95 -13.90 1.26
C THR A 69 0.72 -12.44 0.91
N THR A 70 -0.17 -11.76 1.65
CA THR A 70 -0.46 -10.34 1.45
C THR A 70 -0.28 -9.55 2.75
N ARG A 71 0.21 -8.31 2.65
CA ARG A 71 0.35 -7.41 3.80
C ARG A 71 -0.08 -5.99 3.42
N TRP A 72 -1.13 -5.48 4.06
CA TRP A 72 -1.54 -4.08 3.90
C TRP A 72 -0.62 -3.20 4.74
N VAL A 73 0.34 -2.54 4.08
CA VAL A 73 1.42 -1.81 4.77
C VAL A 73 0.99 -0.40 5.11
N ALA A 74 0.38 0.32 4.17
CA ALA A 74 0.07 1.73 4.39
C ALA A 74 -1.14 2.20 3.59
N ALA A 75 -1.71 3.31 4.02
CA ALA A 75 -2.60 4.15 3.23
C ALA A 75 -2.28 5.63 3.45
N ALA A 76 -2.54 6.45 2.45
CA ALA A 76 -2.27 7.88 2.51
C ALA A 76 -3.38 8.66 1.82
N LYS A 77 -4.00 9.58 2.57
CA LYS A 77 -5.01 10.52 2.06
C LYS A 77 -4.32 11.76 1.54
N PHE A 78 -4.61 12.17 0.30
CA PHE A 78 -4.07 13.41 -0.28
C PHE A 78 -5.16 14.42 -0.62
N PRO A 79 -4.84 15.73 -0.54
CA PRO A 79 -5.72 16.75 -1.10
C PRO A 79 -5.86 16.55 -2.62
N GLY A 80 -7.02 16.89 -3.16
CA GLY A 80 -7.31 16.77 -4.58
C GLY A 80 -8.07 15.50 -4.94
N ARG A 81 -7.62 14.81 -6.00
CA ARG A 81 -8.45 13.81 -6.68
C ARG A 81 -8.19 12.37 -6.25
N ARG A 82 -7.05 12.06 -5.65
CA ARG A 82 -6.58 10.67 -5.45
C ARG A 82 -6.01 10.47 -4.05
N SER A 83 -6.21 9.28 -3.51
CA SER A 83 -5.57 8.76 -2.30
C SER A 83 -5.03 7.35 -2.58
N PHE A 84 -4.14 6.87 -1.73
CA PHE A 84 -3.34 5.68 -2.04
C PHE A 84 -3.37 4.64 -0.92
N PHE A 85 -3.19 3.38 -1.30
CA PHE A 85 -2.85 2.30 -0.37
C PHE A 85 -1.69 1.48 -0.92
N VAL A 86 -0.98 0.78 -0.04
CA VAL A 86 0.15 -0.08 -0.37
C VAL A 86 -0.10 -1.49 0.16
N LEU A 87 -0.13 -2.46 -0.75
CA LEU A 87 -0.28 -3.88 -0.44
C LEU A 87 0.94 -4.64 -0.97
N ASP A 88 1.68 -5.27 -0.07
CA ASP A 88 2.82 -6.12 -0.43
C ASP A 88 2.32 -7.55 -0.64
N LEU A 89 2.85 -8.21 -1.69
CA LEU A 89 2.64 -9.62 -1.99
C LEU A 89 3.99 -10.34 -1.85
N ASN A 90 3.99 -11.48 -1.17
CA ASN A 90 5.17 -12.35 -0.99
C ASN A 90 6.43 -11.65 -0.46
N ASN A 91 6.26 -10.51 0.24
CA ASN A 91 7.32 -9.89 1.03
C ASN A 91 7.45 -10.63 2.38
N THR A 92 7.96 -11.86 2.34
CA THR A 92 8.08 -12.76 3.50
C THR A 92 9.13 -12.29 4.49
N GLU A 93 10.18 -11.65 4.00
CA GLU A 93 11.29 -11.11 4.79
C GLU A 93 10.97 -9.75 5.42
N TYR A 94 9.71 -9.31 5.36
CA TYR A 94 9.28 -8.07 5.99
C TYR A 94 9.47 -8.14 7.51
N ASP A 95 10.41 -7.36 8.03
CA ASP A 95 10.63 -7.15 9.45
C ASP A 95 10.12 -5.77 9.88
N TYR A 96 9.07 -5.76 10.71
CA TYR A 96 8.45 -4.54 11.21
C TYR A 96 9.40 -3.71 12.10
N ASP A 97 10.29 -4.37 12.85
CA ASP A 97 11.17 -3.71 13.82
C ASP A 97 12.29 -2.93 13.13
N SER A 98 12.78 -3.44 12.01
CA SER A 98 13.77 -2.76 11.16
C SER A 98 13.17 -2.01 9.95
N ALA A 99 11.86 -2.06 9.72
CA ALA A 99 11.21 -1.46 8.54
C ALA A 99 11.52 0.02 8.27
N HIS A 100 11.83 0.80 9.32
CA HIS A 100 12.26 2.20 9.21
C HIS A 100 13.67 2.41 8.61
N LEU A 101 14.49 1.35 8.58
CA LEU A 101 15.82 1.32 7.96
C LEU A 101 15.80 0.65 6.58
N CYS A 102 14.81 -0.22 6.35
CA CYS A 102 14.68 -1.00 5.13
C CYS A 102 14.34 -0.10 3.93
N ARG A 103 15.21 -0.13 2.91
CA ARG A 103 15.02 0.55 1.61
C ARG A 103 15.10 -0.45 0.45
N GLU A 104 14.78 -1.71 0.73
CA GLU A 104 14.80 -2.75 -0.27
C GLU A 104 13.83 -2.43 -1.42
N ILE A 105 14.33 -2.57 -2.64
CA ILE A 105 13.58 -2.30 -3.86
C ILE A 105 12.68 -3.49 -4.17
N ILE A 106 11.38 -3.31 -3.90
CA ILE A 106 10.32 -4.25 -4.30
C ILE A 106 9.62 -3.70 -5.56
N PRO A 107 9.49 -4.50 -6.65
CA PRO A 107 8.82 -4.07 -7.88
C PRO A 107 7.39 -3.54 -7.66
N VAL A 108 7.19 -2.25 -7.95
CA VAL A 108 5.90 -1.57 -7.80
C VAL A 108 5.00 -1.74 -9.02
N HIS A 109 3.76 -2.14 -8.78
CA HIS A 109 2.67 -2.17 -9.74
C HIS A 109 1.56 -1.22 -9.27
N ILE A 110 1.08 -0.35 -10.16
CA ILE A 110 0.02 0.60 -9.83
C ILE A 110 -1.32 -0.04 -10.21
N LEU A 111 -2.20 -0.27 -9.23
CA LEU A 111 -3.62 -0.53 -9.47
C LEU A 111 -4.33 0.82 -9.56
N ARG A 112 -4.51 1.32 -10.78
CA ARG A 112 -5.24 2.57 -11.01
C ARG A 112 -6.73 2.29 -11.05
N LEU A 113 -7.44 2.71 -10.00
CA LEU A 113 -8.90 2.62 -9.94
C LEU A 113 -9.51 3.79 -10.73
N SER A 114 -10.40 3.45 -11.66
CA SER A 114 -11.14 4.40 -12.49
C SER A 114 -12.35 3.66 -13.06
N ARG A 115 -13.13 4.30 -13.94
CA ARG A 115 -14.22 3.60 -14.65
C ARG A 115 -13.74 2.37 -15.44
N ALA A 116 -12.47 2.35 -15.84
CA ALA A 116 -11.77 1.20 -16.40
C ALA A 116 -10.48 0.97 -15.58
N PRO A 117 -10.52 0.18 -14.50
CA PRO A 117 -9.35 -0.07 -13.68
C PRO A 117 -8.26 -0.83 -14.46
N LYS A 118 -7.01 -0.62 -14.09
CA LYS A 118 -5.87 -1.32 -14.70
C LYS A 118 -4.71 -1.49 -13.74
N VAL A 119 -3.92 -2.53 -13.94
CA VAL A 119 -2.65 -2.75 -13.26
C VAL A 119 -1.52 -2.59 -14.27
N PHE A 120 -0.46 -1.88 -13.90
CA PHE A 120 0.74 -1.74 -14.72
C PHE A 120 1.99 -1.57 -13.87
N ARG A 121 3.12 -2.07 -14.38
CA ARG A 121 4.43 -1.92 -13.75
C ARG A 121 4.89 -0.46 -13.78
N HIS A 122 5.43 0.06 -12.68
CA HIS A 122 5.98 1.41 -12.62
C HIS A 122 7.35 1.45 -11.93
N GLN A 123 8.42 1.18 -12.67
CA GLN A 123 9.79 1.12 -12.13
C GLN A 123 10.23 2.42 -11.43
N GLY A 124 9.84 3.58 -11.97
CA GLY A 124 10.17 4.87 -11.36
C GLY A 124 9.57 5.11 -9.96
N GLN A 125 8.68 4.24 -9.47
CA GLN A 125 8.15 4.32 -8.10
C GLN A 125 8.82 3.36 -7.12
N ASP A 126 9.67 2.43 -7.58
CA ASP A 126 10.20 1.37 -6.72
C ASP A 126 10.95 1.94 -5.51
N GLN A 127 12.00 2.72 -5.79
CA GLN A 127 12.80 3.35 -4.73
C GLN A 127 11.96 4.37 -3.95
N LYS A 128 11.15 5.17 -4.64
CA LYS A 128 10.36 6.22 -4.01
C LYS A 128 9.39 5.66 -2.96
N ILE A 129 8.73 4.54 -3.27
CA ILE A 129 7.81 3.91 -2.33
C ILE A 129 8.57 3.22 -1.19
N ALA A 130 9.71 2.58 -1.47
CA ALA A 130 10.57 2.03 -0.42
C ALA A 130 11.00 3.12 0.60
N ASP A 131 11.52 4.25 0.10
CA ASP A 131 11.92 5.37 0.95
C ASP A 131 10.75 5.98 1.72
N THR A 132 9.58 6.10 1.08
CA THR A 132 8.36 6.63 1.71
C THR A 132 7.91 5.72 2.86
N LEU A 133 7.88 4.40 2.66
CA LEU A 133 7.48 3.47 3.71
C LEU A 133 8.47 3.45 4.87
N ALA A 134 9.77 3.48 4.60
CA ALA A 134 10.79 3.60 5.64
C ALA A 134 10.58 4.86 6.49
N GLN A 135 10.30 5.98 5.83
CA GLN A 135 9.98 7.23 6.51
C GLN A 135 8.67 7.14 7.31
N MET A 136 7.62 6.52 6.77
CA MET A 136 6.37 6.30 7.51
C MET A 136 6.61 5.46 8.76
N HIS A 137 7.37 4.36 8.67
CA HIS A 137 7.75 3.56 9.84
C HIS A 137 8.55 4.35 10.87
N ASN A 138 9.51 5.16 10.41
CA ASN A 138 10.24 6.03 11.31
C ASN A 138 9.30 7.00 12.03
N ASN A 139 8.37 7.62 11.32
CA ASN A 139 7.49 8.65 11.88
C ASN A 139 6.42 8.06 12.80
N HIS A 140 5.78 6.97 12.39
CA HIS A 140 4.68 6.33 13.13
C HIS A 140 5.16 5.46 14.32
N GLY A 141 6.45 5.20 14.45
CA GLY A 141 6.98 4.46 15.59
C GLY A 141 6.56 3.00 15.57
N GLN A 142 5.77 2.60 16.57
CA GLN A 142 5.26 1.23 16.76
C GLN A 142 3.76 1.12 16.43
N ALA A 143 3.19 2.08 15.69
CA ALA A 143 1.78 2.03 15.31
C ALA A 143 1.47 0.79 14.44
N PRO A 144 0.35 0.07 14.69
CA PRO A 144 0.02 -1.12 13.93
C PRO A 144 -0.20 -0.81 12.45
N LEU A 145 0.01 -1.82 11.61
CA LEU A 145 -0.33 -1.73 10.19
C LEU A 145 -1.87 -1.76 9.98
N PRO A 146 -2.39 -1.11 8.92
CA PRO A 146 -1.66 -0.24 8.00
C PRO A 146 -1.29 1.09 8.65
N LEU A 147 -0.10 1.62 8.32
CA LEU A 147 0.26 2.99 8.67
C LEU A 147 -0.62 3.97 7.87
N PHE A 148 -1.05 5.06 8.48
CA PHE A 148 -1.95 6.01 7.82
C PHE A 148 -1.47 7.45 7.94
N ASP A 149 -1.20 8.09 6.80
CA ASP A 149 -0.91 9.52 6.72
C ASP A 149 -2.08 10.30 6.11
N ASP A 150 -2.54 11.35 6.80
CA ASP A 150 -3.48 12.34 6.24
C ASP A 150 -2.71 13.59 5.80
N HIS A 151 -2.51 13.74 4.48
CA HIS A 151 -1.85 14.91 3.88
C HIS A 151 -2.78 16.12 3.71
N THR A 152 -4.05 16.03 4.11
CA THR A 152 -4.98 17.17 4.16
C THR A 152 -4.88 17.96 5.46
N LYS A 153 -4.17 17.42 6.46
CA LYS A 153 -3.97 18.03 7.79
C LYS A 153 -2.48 18.17 8.09
N HIS A 154 -2.16 18.97 9.10
CA HIS A 154 -0.80 18.97 9.67
C HIS A 154 -0.55 17.62 10.34
N ARG A 155 0.58 16.97 9.99
CA ARG A 155 0.95 15.67 10.54
C ARG A 155 1.77 15.87 11.80
N CYS A 156 1.24 15.41 12.93
CA CYS A 156 1.95 15.34 14.20
C CYS A 156 2.11 13.87 14.56
N TYR A 157 3.36 13.42 14.68
CA TYR A 157 3.68 12.05 15.03
C TYR A 157 4.04 11.98 16.51
N ALA A 158 3.36 11.11 17.25
CA ALA A 158 3.52 11.04 18.70
C ALA A 158 4.87 10.42 19.12
N TYR A 159 5.36 9.41 18.39
CA TYR A 159 6.52 8.61 18.80
C TYR A 159 7.45 8.20 17.64
N PRO A 160 8.10 9.14 16.91
CA PRO A 160 9.07 8.77 15.89
C PRO A 160 10.26 7.94 16.43
N ARG A 161 10.69 6.90 15.70
CA ARG A 161 11.79 6.00 16.12
C ARG A 161 13.13 6.75 16.26
N THR A 162 13.38 7.72 15.41
CA THR A 162 14.60 8.58 15.42
C THR A 162 14.73 9.49 16.64
N LEU A 163 13.66 9.71 17.42
CA LEU A 163 13.78 10.43 18.70
C LEU A 163 14.40 9.56 19.81
N TYR A 164 14.47 8.24 19.62
CA TYR A 164 15.02 7.28 20.58
C TYR A 164 16.40 6.76 20.18
N SER A 165 16.90 7.09 18.98
CA SER A 165 18.29 6.88 18.61
C SER A 165 19.16 7.96 19.25
N VAL A 166 19.62 7.70 20.49
CA VAL A 166 20.60 8.55 21.17
C VAL A 166 21.88 8.59 20.32
N PRO A 167 22.47 9.76 20.03
CA PRO A 167 23.81 9.78 19.47
C PRO A 167 24.76 9.21 20.53
N ASN A 168 25.45 8.11 20.22
CA ASN A 168 26.65 7.75 20.96
C ASN A 168 27.60 8.95 20.88
N LYS A 169 27.67 9.74 21.96
CA LYS A 169 28.77 10.66 22.17
C LYS A 169 29.99 9.80 22.44
N SER A 170 30.77 9.56 21.40
CA SER A 170 32.16 9.11 21.56
C SER A 170 32.90 10.24 22.27
N ALA A 171 33.31 9.99 23.51
CA ALA A 171 34.30 10.76 24.25
C ALA A 171 35.71 10.41 23.74
#